data_AF-A0AAU9LEY3-F1
#
_entry.id   AF-A0AAU9LEY3-F1
#
_cell.length_a   1.000
_cell.length_b   1.000
_cell.length_c   1.000
_cell.angle_alpha   90.00
_cell.angle_beta   90.00
_cell.angle_gamma   90.00
#
_symmetry.space_group_name_H-M   'P 1'
#
loop_
_entity.id
_entity.type
_entity.pdbx_description
1 polymer ?
#
loop_
_entity_poly.entity_id
_entity_poly.type
_entity_poly.pdbx_seq_one_letter_code
_entity_poly.pdbx_strand_id
1 'polypeptide(L)'
;MPTATQMVVHLLRSFEHSLVTNAGLGANLTEEGRVECEITIVCGRTNLVGCCGTVSGVKEPSALALKLLEQAEKVNDGSDLSGKFVFGRQPPLVIAGKYYQVTTRTREHWEKWHRRFQEAVKIQTEGEEDEQLDTVGSVCMDSIGSVAAALSSGGVAYKVPGRMGLAGCPRMGCNAANAVAMMNRKRKRKRIK
;
A
#
# COMPACT_ATOMS: atom_id res chain seq x y z
N MET A 1 -9.34 20.96 10.67
CA MET A 1 -8.00 20.69 10.10
C MET A 1 -7.92 19.21 9.77
N PRO A 2 -7.38 18.82 8.60
CA PRO A 2 -7.19 17.41 8.25
C PRO A 2 -6.18 16.74 9.19
N THR A 3 -6.40 15.47 9.52
CA THR A 3 -5.44 14.65 10.29
C THR A 3 -4.24 14.26 9.43
N ALA A 4 -3.13 13.87 10.05
CA ALA A 4 -1.97 13.38 9.32
C ALA A 4 -2.30 12.18 8.42
N THR A 5 -3.18 11.28 8.87
CA THR A 5 -3.65 10.12 8.10
C THR A 5 -4.47 10.52 6.87
N GLN A 6 -5.31 11.56 6.97
CA GLN A 6 -6.06 12.09 5.84
C GLN A 6 -5.13 12.77 4.81
N MET A 7 -4.10 13.48 5.28
CA MET A 7 -3.15 14.15 4.40
C MET A 7 -2.29 13.17 3.59
N VAL A 8 -1.73 12.12 4.23
CA VAL A 8 -0.93 11.12 3.50
C VAL A 8 -1.75 10.42 2.41
N VAL A 9 -3.04 10.16 2.67
CA VAL A 9 -3.97 9.57 1.70
C VAL A 9 -4.30 10.53 0.58
N HIS A 10 -4.55 11.80 0.87
CA HIS A 10 -4.81 12.81 -0.15
C HIS A 10 -3.63 12.94 -1.14
N LEU A 11 -2.40 12.95 -0.63
CA LEU A 11 -1.20 12.97 -1.48
C LEU A 11 -1.06 11.67 -2.29
N LEU A 12 -1.25 10.50 -1.65
CA LEU A 12 -1.16 9.23 -2.36
C LEU A 12 -2.21 9.09 -3.46
N ARG A 13 -3.45 9.58 -3.27
CA ARG A 13 -4.48 9.56 -4.32
C ARG A 13 -4.06 10.33 -5.56
N SER A 14 -3.30 11.42 -5.40
CA SER A 14 -2.76 12.17 -6.54
C SER A 14 -1.78 11.33 -7.35
N PHE A 15 -0.99 10.49 -6.69
CA PHE A 15 -0.11 9.52 -7.36
C PHE A 15 -0.88 8.31 -7.90
N GLU A 16 -1.83 7.73 -7.15
CA GLU A 16 -2.63 6.59 -7.61
C GLU A 16 -3.48 6.90 -8.85
N HIS A 17 -3.80 8.18 -9.09
CA HIS A 17 -4.47 8.63 -10.32
C HIS A 17 -3.51 8.98 -11.47
N SER A 18 -2.21 8.87 -11.24
CA SER A 18 -1.19 9.15 -12.23
C SER A 18 -0.80 7.89 -13.01
N LEU A 19 -0.63 8.04 -14.32
CA LEU A 19 -0.12 6.98 -15.20
C LEU A 19 1.42 6.86 -15.16
N VAL A 20 2.12 7.79 -14.49
CA VAL A 20 3.59 7.82 -14.42
C VAL A 20 4.15 7.22 -13.13
N THR A 21 3.31 6.67 -12.25
CA THR A 21 3.72 6.06 -10.99
C THR A 21 3.27 4.61 -10.92
N ASN A 22 4.09 3.73 -10.33
CA ASN A 22 3.73 2.34 -10.11
C ASN A 22 2.84 2.20 -8.86
N ALA A 23 1.63 2.77 -8.94
CA ALA A 23 0.57 2.66 -7.96
C ALA A 23 -0.76 3.04 -8.62
N GLY A 24 -1.87 2.46 -8.16
CA GLY A 24 -3.19 2.74 -8.72
C GLY A 24 -3.22 2.54 -10.24
N LEU A 25 -3.57 3.57 -11.00
CA LEU A 25 -3.79 3.50 -12.44
C LEU A 25 -2.53 3.14 -13.23
N GLY A 26 -1.37 3.59 -12.77
CA GLY A 26 -0.07 3.26 -13.37
C GLY A 26 0.57 1.98 -12.81
N ALA A 27 -0.15 1.20 -12.00
CA ALA A 27 0.39 -0.01 -11.40
C ALA A 27 0.87 -1.04 -12.43
N ASN A 28 2.01 -1.65 -12.13
CA ASN A 28 2.55 -2.77 -12.88
C ASN A 28 1.57 -3.96 -12.95
N LEU A 29 1.61 -4.67 -14.06
CA LEU A 29 0.77 -5.84 -14.30
C LEU A 29 1.47 -7.13 -13.83
N THR A 30 0.68 -8.08 -13.35
CA THR A 30 1.09 -9.46 -13.11
C THR A 30 1.44 -10.18 -14.41
N GLU A 31 2.03 -11.38 -14.35
CA GLU A 31 2.28 -12.19 -15.54
C GLU A 31 1.00 -12.53 -16.33
N GLU A 32 -0.16 -12.58 -15.66
CA GLU A 32 -1.48 -12.76 -16.27
C GLU A 32 -2.10 -11.44 -16.79
N GLY A 33 -1.35 -10.33 -16.78
CA GLY A 33 -1.79 -9.03 -17.28
C GLY A 33 -2.82 -8.33 -16.38
N ARG A 34 -2.87 -8.64 -15.09
CA ARG A 34 -3.80 -8.03 -14.12
C ARG A 34 -3.11 -7.01 -13.23
N VAL A 35 -3.85 -6.00 -12.78
CA VAL A 35 -3.39 -5.08 -11.73
C VAL A 35 -3.65 -5.65 -10.35
N GLU A 36 -2.62 -5.64 -9.50
CA GLU A 36 -2.72 -5.96 -8.08
C GLU A 36 -1.92 -4.94 -7.26
N CYS A 37 -2.61 -4.07 -6.55
CA CYS A 37 -2.00 -3.02 -5.75
C CYS A 37 -1.75 -3.46 -4.30
N GLU A 38 -0.84 -2.77 -3.65
CA GLU A 38 -0.44 -2.97 -2.27
C GLU A 38 -0.33 -1.62 -1.58
N ILE A 39 -0.78 -1.53 -0.33
CA ILE A 39 -0.87 -0.27 0.39
C ILE A 39 -0.74 -0.47 1.89
N THR A 40 0.00 0.41 2.55
CA THR A 40 0.06 0.51 4.01
C THR A 40 -0.05 1.97 4.43
N ILE A 41 -0.80 2.23 5.50
CA ILE A 41 -0.90 3.52 6.21
C ILE A 41 -0.64 3.26 7.69
N VAL A 42 0.26 4.02 8.29
CA VAL A 42 0.61 3.95 9.70
C VAL A 42 0.24 5.26 10.41
N CYS A 43 -0.65 5.18 11.40
CA CYS A 43 -1.01 6.32 12.24
C CYS A 43 -0.06 6.43 13.43
N GLY A 44 0.73 7.50 13.50
CA GLY A 44 1.69 7.73 14.59
C GLY A 44 1.03 8.04 15.94
N ARG A 45 -0.19 8.61 15.92
CA ARG A 45 -0.99 8.92 17.11
C ARG A 45 -1.52 7.67 17.80
N THR A 46 -2.21 6.80 17.05
CA THR A 46 -2.87 5.60 17.60
C THR A 46 -1.99 4.35 17.53
N ASN A 47 -0.87 4.39 16.81
CA ASN A 47 -0.05 3.22 16.45
C ASN A 47 -0.82 2.14 15.66
N LEU A 48 -2.00 2.45 15.14
CA LEU A 48 -2.71 1.55 14.25
C LEU A 48 -2.13 1.57 12.85
N VAL A 49 -2.39 0.50 12.13
CA VAL A 49 -1.96 0.30 10.74
C VAL A 49 -3.18 -0.15 9.95
N GLY A 50 -3.47 0.53 8.84
CA GLY A 50 -4.38 0.04 7.81
C GLY A 50 -3.55 -0.41 6.61
N CYS A 51 -3.76 -1.63 6.13
CA CYS A 51 -3.00 -2.14 4.99
C CYS A 51 -3.82 -3.11 4.16
N CYS A 52 -3.48 -3.21 2.89
CA CYS A 52 -4.02 -4.19 1.95
C CYS A 52 -2.88 -4.70 1.06
N GLY A 53 -2.86 -6.00 0.80
CA GLY A 53 -1.94 -6.62 -0.15
C GLY A 53 -2.70 -7.15 -1.36
N THR A 54 -2.05 -7.08 -2.52
CA THR A 54 -2.49 -7.65 -3.81
C THR A 54 -3.98 -7.44 -4.11
N VAL A 55 -4.48 -6.23 -3.85
CA VAL A 55 -5.87 -5.86 -4.07
C VAL A 55 -6.08 -5.49 -5.53
N SER A 56 -7.13 -6.03 -6.13
CA SER A 56 -7.53 -5.73 -7.51
C SER A 56 -8.94 -5.13 -7.53
N GLY A 57 -9.27 -4.37 -8.57
CA GLY A 57 -10.62 -3.80 -8.74
C GLY A 57 -10.97 -2.64 -7.79
N VAL A 58 -10.00 -2.11 -7.03
CA VAL A 58 -10.19 -0.96 -6.13
C VAL A 58 -9.54 0.27 -6.74
N LYS A 59 -10.36 1.24 -7.17
CA LYS A 59 -9.91 2.47 -7.84
C LYS A 59 -8.81 3.19 -7.08
N GLU A 60 -8.96 3.28 -5.75
CA GLU A 60 -8.08 4.05 -4.85
C GLU A 60 -7.64 3.16 -3.67
N PRO A 61 -6.53 2.41 -3.80
CA PRO A 61 -6.03 1.55 -2.73
C PRO A 61 -5.80 2.30 -1.41
N SER A 62 -5.26 3.52 -1.46
CA SER A 62 -5.08 4.38 -0.28
C SER A 62 -6.37 4.69 0.47
N ALA A 63 -7.49 4.89 -0.23
CA ALA A 63 -8.79 5.12 0.39
C ALA A 63 -9.29 3.86 1.12
N LEU A 64 -9.06 2.67 0.56
CA LEU A 64 -9.39 1.40 1.21
C LEU A 64 -8.60 1.22 2.51
N ALA A 65 -7.28 1.42 2.47
CA ALA A 65 -6.44 1.30 3.66
C ALA A 65 -6.82 2.31 4.75
N LEU A 66 -7.22 3.54 4.36
CA LEU A 66 -7.73 4.54 5.30
C LEU A 66 -9.01 4.07 5.97
N LYS A 67 -9.93 3.45 5.20
CA LYS A 67 -11.18 2.96 5.75
C LYS A 67 -10.95 1.85 6.78
N LEU A 68 -10.05 0.91 6.50
CA LEU A 68 -9.65 -0.12 7.46
C LEU A 68 -9.07 0.48 8.74
N LEU A 69 -8.23 1.51 8.60
CA LEU A 69 -7.64 2.22 9.73
C LEU A 69 -8.68 2.95 10.59
N GLU A 70 -9.59 3.72 9.97
CA GLU A 70 -10.68 4.43 10.66
C GLU A 70 -11.56 3.46 11.45
N GLN A 71 -11.84 2.30 10.86
CA GLN A 71 -12.68 1.33 11.52
C GLN A 71 -11.95 0.63 12.68
N ALA A 72 -10.64 0.38 12.56
CA ALA A 72 -9.83 -0.10 13.67
C ALA A 72 -9.74 0.93 14.82
N GLU A 73 -9.75 2.23 14.51
CA GLU A 73 -9.79 3.30 15.53
C GLU A 73 -11.09 3.25 16.35
N LYS A 74 -12.24 3.00 15.71
CA LYS A 74 -13.53 2.84 16.41
C LYS A 74 -13.57 1.64 17.34
N VAL A 75 -12.97 0.50 16.95
CA VAL A 75 -12.89 -0.65 17.86
C VAL A 75 -12.07 -0.32 19.12
N ASN A 76 -11.04 0.50 18.98
CA ASN A 76 -10.12 0.84 20.08
C ASN A 76 -10.66 1.91 21.04
N ASP A 77 -11.69 2.66 20.69
CA ASP A 77 -12.28 3.70 21.55
C ASP A 77 -13.29 3.15 22.57
N GLY A 78 -13.52 1.84 22.58
CA GLY A 78 -14.44 1.18 23.51
C GLY A 78 -15.92 1.32 23.12
N SER A 79 -16.23 1.88 21.96
CA SER A 79 -17.58 1.78 21.39
C SER A 79 -17.93 0.31 21.10
N ASP A 80 -19.00 -0.17 21.73
CA ASP A 80 -19.51 -1.53 21.54
C ASP A 80 -19.97 -1.72 20.09
N LEU A 81 -19.09 -2.31 19.28
CA LEU A 81 -19.40 -2.74 17.93
C LEU A 81 -20.02 -4.13 18.00
N SER A 82 -21.26 -4.19 18.51
CA SER A 82 -22.20 -5.29 18.28
C SER A 82 -22.41 -5.60 16.78
N GLY A 83 -21.87 -4.77 15.88
CA GLY A 83 -21.51 -5.10 14.51
C GLY A 83 -20.00 -5.33 14.32
N LYS A 84 -19.56 -6.57 14.55
CA LYS A 84 -18.28 -7.18 14.12
C LYS A 84 -17.43 -6.32 13.18
N PHE A 85 -16.20 -6.04 13.59
CA PHE A 85 -15.12 -6.01 12.61
C PHE A 85 -14.87 -7.45 12.13
N VAL A 86 -15.18 -7.72 10.85
CA VAL A 86 -15.37 -9.05 10.24
C VAL A 86 -14.10 -9.89 10.14
N PHE A 87 -12.91 -9.36 10.45
CA PHE A 87 -11.66 -10.10 10.28
C PHE A 87 -10.76 -9.98 11.51
N GLY A 88 -10.98 -10.87 12.50
CA GLY A 88 -10.01 -11.13 13.57
C GLY A 88 -8.60 -11.36 13.02
N ARG A 89 -7.55 -11.31 13.86
CA ARG A 89 -6.12 -11.41 13.45
C ARG A 89 -5.91 -12.22 12.15
N GLN A 90 -5.72 -11.53 11.02
CA GLN A 90 -5.47 -12.15 9.72
C GLN A 90 -4.38 -11.38 8.95
N PRO A 91 -3.22 -11.99 8.72
CA PRO A 91 -2.39 -11.72 7.55
C PRO A 91 -2.65 -12.78 6.45
N PRO A 92 -2.70 -12.42 5.15
CA PRO A 92 -3.36 -11.28 4.51
C PRO A 92 -4.40 -11.74 3.43
N LEU A 93 -5.04 -10.81 2.70
CA LEU A 93 -5.84 -10.98 1.44
C LEU A 93 -7.33 -11.42 1.56
N VAL A 94 -8.31 -11.08 0.68
CA VAL A 94 -8.46 -10.43 -0.65
C VAL A 94 -9.84 -9.72 -0.69
N ILE A 95 -10.03 -8.65 -1.47
CA ILE A 95 -11.35 -8.43 -2.13
C ILE A 95 -11.14 -8.34 -3.64
N ALA A 96 -11.80 -9.25 -4.36
CA ALA A 96 -11.78 -9.38 -5.81
C ALA A 96 -12.97 -8.64 -6.44
N GLY A 97 -12.74 -7.91 -7.54
CA GLY A 97 -13.79 -7.20 -8.27
C GLY A 97 -13.41 -6.94 -9.73
N LYS A 98 -14.39 -7.06 -10.63
CA LYS A 98 -14.28 -7.09 -12.10
C LYS A 98 -13.95 -5.76 -12.82
N TYR A 99 -13.37 -4.75 -12.16
CA TYR A 99 -13.39 -3.37 -12.70
C TYR A 99 -12.12 -2.53 -12.49
N TYR A 100 -10.92 -3.07 -12.75
CA TYR A 100 -9.74 -2.21 -12.92
C TYR A 100 -9.41 -2.03 -14.41
N GLN A 101 -9.18 -0.79 -14.83
CA GLN A 101 -8.85 -0.47 -16.21
C GLN A 101 -7.36 -0.71 -16.44
N VAL A 102 -7.04 -1.68 -17.30
CA VAL A 102 -5.71 -1.78 -17.90
C VAL A 102 -5.56 -0.61 -18.86
N THR A 103 -4.47 0.14 -18.73
CA THR A 103 -4.18 1.29 -19.58
C THR A 103 -3.27 0.87 -20.73
N THR A 104 -3.29 1.62 -21.83
CA THR A 104 -2.39 1.35 -22.97
C THR A 104 -0.93 1.32 -22.53
N ARG A 105 -0.50 2.28 -21.70
CA ARG A 105 0.87 2.35 -21.19
C ARG A 105 1.26 1.14 -20.35
N THR A 106 0.40 0.73 -19.41
CA THR A 106 0.69 -0.44 -18.57
C THR A 106 0.65 -1.74 -19.37
N ARG A 107 -0.15 -1.80 -20.44
CA ARG A 107 -0.17 -2.93 -21.39
C ARG A 107 1.12 -3.01 -22.20
N GLU A 108 1.59 -1.91 -22.78
CA GLU A 108 2.86 -1.84 -23.53
C GLU A 108 4.04 -2.25 -22.64
N HIS A 109 4.07 -1.75 -21.40
CA HIS A 109 5.09 -2.14 -20.42
C HIS A 109 5.04 -3.64 -20.12
N TRP A 110 3.85 -4.22 -19.96
CA TRP A 110 3.69 -5.67 -19.78
C TRP A 110 4.14 -6.48 -20.99
N GLU A 111 3.83 -6.04 -22.21
CA GLU A 111 4.25 -6.74 -23.45
C GLU A 111 5.78 -6.74 -23.60
N LYS A 112 6.44 -5.64 -23.21
CA LYS A 112 7.91 -5.57 -23.12
C LYS A 112 8.47 -6.62 -22.16
N TRP A 113 7.93 -6.69 -20.94
CA TRP A 113 8.37 -7.67 -19.94
C TRP A 113 8.03 -9.12 -20.31
N HIS A 114 6.86 -9.36 -20.90
CA HIS A 114 6.45 -10.68 -21.39
C HIS A 114 7.43 -11.20 -22.45
N ARG A 115 7.78 -10.34 -23.42
CA ARG A 115 8.76 -10.66 -24.45
C ARG A 115 10.14 -10.94 -23.87
N ARG A 116 10.62 -10.07 -22.97
CA ARG A 116 11.90 -10.29 -22.26
C ARG A 116 11.91 -11.58 -21.46
N PHE A 117 10.81 -11.96 -20.81
CA PHE A 117 10.74 -13.21 -20.08
C PHE A 117 10.86 -14.42 -21.04
N GLN A 118 10.17 -14.37 -22.18
CA GLN A 118 10.28 -15.39 -23.23
C GLN A 118 11.67 -15.44 -23.89
N GLU A 119 12.33 -14.29 -24.04
CA GLU A 119 13.67 -14.16 -24.62
C GLU A 119 14.77 -14.51 -23.61
N ALA A 120 14.61 -14.21 -22.32
CA ALA A 120 15.53 -14.58 -21.25
C ALA A 120 15.58 -16.11 -21.03
N VAL A 121 14.53 -16.83 -21.39
CA VAL A 121 14.55 -18.30 -21.52
C VAL A 121 15.43 -18.76 -22.70
N LYS A 122 15.73 -17.87 -23.66
CA LYS A 122 16.45 -18.19 -24.90
C LYS A 122 17.85 -17.58 -25.07
N ILE A 123 18.22 -16.44 -24.45
CA ILE A 123 19.59 -15.87 -24.27
C ILE A 123 19.46 -14.44 -23.68
N GLN A 124 20.43 -14.03 -22.84
CA GLN A 124 20.52 -12.68 -22.28
C GLN A 124 20.91 -11.65 -23.34
N THR A 125 20.08 -10.64 -23.57
CA THR A 125 20.45 -9.44 -24.34
C THR A 125 20.28 -8.17 -23.51
N GLU A 126 21.28 -7.31 -23.60
CA GLU A 126 21.40 -6.03 -22.91
C GLU A 126 20.60 -4.90 -23.59
N GLY A 127 20.07 -4.01 -22.76
CA GLY A 127 20.15 -2.56 -23.01
C GLY A 127 19.01 -1.88 -23.78
N GLU A 128 17.83 -1.76 -23.16
CA GLU A 128 16.93 -0.62 -23.41
C GLU A 128 16.65 0.05 -22.06
N GLU A 129 16.75 1.37 -22.00
CA GLU A 129 16.35 2.15 -20.82
C GLU A 129 14.89 1.82 -20.47
N ASP A 130 14.68 1.28 -19.28
CA ASP A 130 13.36 0.95 -18.79
C ASP A 130 12.67 2.23 -18.31
N GLU A 131 11.44 2.46 -18.78
CA GLU A 131 10.54 3.39 -18.09
C GLU A 131 10.32 2.86 -16.68
N GLN A 132 11.12 3.36 -15.75
CA GLN A 132 11.11 2.95 -14.36
C GLN A 132 9.93 3.63 -13.66
N LEU A 133 8.79 2.93 -13.60
CA LEU A 133 7.67 3.34 -12.78
C LEU A 133 7.95 2.95 -11.33
N ASP A 134 8.04 3.94 -10.45
CA ASP A 134 8.41 3.73 -9.05
C ASP A 134 7.22 3.70 -8.09
N THR A 135 7.43 2.99 -6.98
CA THR A 135 6.52 2.96 -5.83
C THR A 135 6.45 4.34 -5.19
N VAL A 136 5.27 4.72 -4.68
CA VAL A 136 5.04 6.07 -4.13
C VAL A 136 4.70 6.02 -2.65
N GLY A 137 5.17 7.02 -1.90
CA GLY A 137 4.93 7.14 -0.48
C GLY A 137 4.75 8.59 -0.05
N SER A 138 4.19 8.78 1.13
CA SER A 138 4.03 10.10 1.75
C SER A 138 4.18 10.03 3.26
N VAL A 139 4.71 11.10 3.83
CA VAL A 139 4.82 11.30 5.29
C VAL A 139 4.29 12.69 5.60
N CYS A 140 3.38 12.80 6.56
CA CYS A 140 2.76 14.08 6.93
C CYS A 140 2.71 14.25 8.44
N MET A 141 2.68 15.52 8.87
CA MET A 141 2.43 15.94 10.24
C MET A 141 1.26 16.93 10.26
N ASP A 142 0.28 16.71 11.13
CA ASP A 142 -0.85 17.64 11.31
C ASP A 142 -0.56 18.76 12.30
N SER A 143 -1.50 19.70 12.41
CA SER A 143 -1.37 20.93 13.22
C SER A 143 -1.18 20.66 14.72
N ILE A 144 -1.48 19.46 15.20
CA ILE A 144 -1.29 19.05 16.60
C ILE A 144 -0.02 18.19 16.79
N GLY A 145 0.82 18.10 15.77
CA GLY A 145 2.09 17.37 15.80
C GLY A 145 1.95 15.86 15.70
N SER A 146 0.79 15.33 15.29
CA SER A 146 0.66 13.89 15.00
C SER A 146 1.21 13.57 13.63
N VAL A 147 1.93 12.45 13.52
CA VAL A 147 2.55 12.02 12.26
C VAL A 147 1.83 10.82 11.66
N ALA A 148 1.88 10.69 10.34
CA ALA A 148 1.47 9.50 9.62
C ALA A 148 2.41 9.24 8.44
N ALA A 149 2.53 7.98 8.04
CA ALA A 149 3.27 7.57 6.86
C ALA A 149 2.43 6.58 6.05
N ALA A 150 2.53 6.64 4.73
CA ALA A 150 1.85 5.72 3.83
C ALA A 150 2.71 5.38 2.60
N LEU A 151 2.46 4.20 2.02
CA LEU A 151 3.19 3.66 0.87
C LEU A 151 2.23 2.85 -0.02
N SER A 152 2.14 3.19 -1.32
CA SER A 152 1.30 2.51 -2.33
C SER A 152 2.17 1.99 -3.47
N SER A 153 1.94 0.76 -3.91
CA SER A 153 2.72 0.10 -4.96
C SER A 153 1.85 -0.81 -5.83
N GLY A 154 2.12 -0.88 -7.13
CA GLY A 154 1.67 -1.97 -8.01
C GLY A 154 2.54 -3.23 -7.91
N GLY A 155 3.67 -3.16 -7.20
CA GLY A 155 4.65 -4.25 -7.10
C GLY A 155 5.60 -4.32 -8.30
N VAL A 156 6.42 -5.37 -8.33
CA VAL A 156 7.38 -5.57 -9.43
C VAL A 156 6.65 -5.94 -10.72
N ALA A 157 7.17 -5.48 -11.86
CA ALA A 157 6.61 -5.81 -13.16
C ALA A 157 6.62 -7.33 -13.39
N TYR A 158 5.57 -7.84 -14.03
CA TYR A 158 5.44 -9.24 -14.40
C TYR A 158 5.48 -10.21 -13.20
N LYS A 159 5.05 -9.75 -12.03
CA LYS A 159 4.96 -10.58 -10.83
C LYS A 159 3.97 -11.74 -11.00
N VAL A 160 4.25 -12.87 -10.36
CA VAL A 160 3.25 -13.94 -10.18
C VAL A 160 2.03 -13.37 -9.43
N PRO A 161 0.79 -13.68 -9.85
CA PRO A 161 -0.41 -13.21 -9.17
C PRO A 161 -0.41 -13.58 -7.68
N GLY A 162 -0.86 -12.67 -6.84
CA GLY A 162 -0.83 -12.83 -5.39
C GLY A 162 0.56 -12.59 -4.77
N ARG A 163 1.59 -12.25 -5.54
CA ARG A 163 2.89 -11.82 -4.97
C ARG A 163 2.70 -10.50 -4.23
N MET A 164 3.03 -10.52 -2.94
CA MET A 164 3.05 -9.35 -2.06
C MET A 164 4.48 -8.81 -1.87
N GLY A 165 4.63 -7.50 -1.94
CA GLY A 165 5.83 -6.74 -1.59
C GLY A 165 5.69 -5.94 -0.29
N LEU A 166 6.65 -5.03 -0.07
CA LEU A 166 6.79 -4.31 1.20
C LEU A 166 5.65 -3.32 1.47
N ALA A 167 4.96 -2.84 0.44
CA ALA A 167 3.81 -1.94 0.58
C ALA A 167 2.59 -2.67 1.15
N GLY A 168 2.45 -3.97 0.92
CA GLY A 168 1.38 -4.79 1.48
C GLY A 168 1.69 -5.29 2.90
N CYS A 169 2.93 -5.17 3.37
CA CYS A 169 3.37 -5.67 4.66
C CYS A 169 3.36 -4.56 5.74
N PRO A 170 2.61 -4.73 6.84
CA PRO A 170 2.56 -3.76 7.93
C PRO A 170 3.95 -3.35 8.42
N ARG A 171 4.23 -2.05 8.40
CA ARG A 171 5.45 -1.43 8.94
C ARG A 171 6.77 -1.82 8.26
N MET A 172 6.74 -2.60 7.18
CA MET A 172 7.96 -3.00 6.46
C MET A 172 8.41 -1.93 5.48
N GLY A 173 7.49 -1.40 4.66
CA GLY A 173 7.80 -0.35 3.68
C GLY A 173 7.68 1.08 4.22
N CYS A 174 6.83 1.32 5.22
CA CYS A 174 6.69 2.64 5.85
C CYS A 174 6.34 2.53 7.33
N ASN A 175 6.71 3.51 8.14
CA ASN A 175 6.44 3.50 9.57
C ASN A 175 6.26 4.93 10.13
N ALA A 176 5.42 5.07 11.15
CA ALA A 176 5.18 6.32 11.86
C ALA A 176 4.90 6.07 13.35
N ALA A 177 5.39 6.98 14.20
CA ALA A 177 5.14 6.99 15.63
C ALA A 177 5.35 8.40 16.20
N ASN A 178 4.39 8.90 16.97
CA ASN A 178 4.57 10.14 17.74
C ASN A 178 5.62 9.92 18.85
N ALA A 179 6.40 10.96 19.18
CA ALA A 179 7.48 10.89 20.16
C ALA A 179 7.04 10.34 21.54
N VAL A 180 5.84 10.70 22.00
CA VAL A 180 5.27 10.24 23.29
C VAL A 180 5.03 8.73 23.30
N ALA A 181 4.59 8.16 22.17
CA ALA A 181 4.36 6.71 22.06
C ALA A 181 5.67 5.91 22.16
N MET A 182 6.78 6.45 21.66
CA MET A 182 8.10 5.82 21.73
C MET A 182 8.65 5.74 23.17
N MET A 183 8.42 6.79 23.99
CA MET A 183 8.89 6.82 25.39
C MET A 183 8.18 5.79 26.27
N ASN A 184 6.88 5.59 26.08
CA ASN A 184 6.11 4.59 26.84
C ASN A 184 6.55 3.14 26.53
N ARG A 185 6.98 2.85 25.30
CA ARG A 185 7.57 1.54 24.93
C ARG A 185 8.92 1.29 25.61
N LYS A 186 9.79 2.30 25.70
CA LYS A 186 11.08 2.19 26.44
C LYS A 186 10.85 1.93 27.93
N ARG A 187 9.85 2.57 28.55
CA ARG A 187 9.48 2.35 29.95
C ARG A 187 8.93 0.95 30.21
N LYS A 188 8.06 0.41 29.33
CA LYS A 188 7.58 -0.98 29.45
C LYS A 188 8.69 -2.02 29.27
N ARG A 189 9.61 -1.83 28.32
CA ARG A 189 10.77 -2.75 28.13
C ARG A 189 11.74 -2.76 29.31
N LYS A 190 11.88 -1.64 30.04
CA LYS A 190 12.69 -1.58 31.27
C LYS A 190 12.05 -2.27 32.49
N ARG A 191 10.74 -2.56 32.46
CA ARG A 191 10.02 -3.25 33.54
C ARG A 191 9.99 -4.78 33.42
N ILE A 192 10.51 -5.33 32.33
CA ILE A 192 10.59 -6.79 32.08
C ILE A 192 12.05 -7.25 32.17
N LYS A 193 12.80 -6.72 33.13
CA LYS A 193 14.12 -7.20 33.51
C LYS A 193 14.16 -7.38 35.01
#